data_AF-A0A1F6ZYG8-F1
#
_entry.id   AF-A0A1F6ZYG8-F1
#
_cell.length_a   1.000
_cell.length_b   1.000
_cell.length_c   1.000
_cell.angle_alpha   90.00
_cell.angle_beta   90.00
_cell.angle_gamma   90.00
#
_symmetry.space_group_name_H-M   'P 1'
#
loop_
_entity.id
_entity.type
_entity.pdbx_description
1 polymer ?
#
loop_
_entity_poly.entity_id
_entity_poly.type
_entity_poly.pdbx_seq_one_letter_code
_entity_poly.pdbx_strand_id
1 'polypeptide(L)'
;MKVQGKDAGLNFLLEKQAMPDIKKELIQHYISARDFHKAKQLAEEGYHKYLTALPGLAIDFAKQLVLVAECQNDHLALIKWGTVVFLGWGDFDYYNQMKRAVDAQSWLKVVDDLLKETGHNSRHPHAGIYAKAQILSLENRLPDLYKLITSNPEGYSLLSEYESILKTDYPEGIAKIYETEIYKKLEGYNLGRSLYQDICRLLRRIKKLGFSEKVTAIGMQLQTRYTNRPALLDELSRV
;
A
#
# COMPACT_ATOMS: atom_id res chain seq x y z
N MET A 1 -6.97 40.05 32.31
CA MET A 1 -6.34 38.85 32.93
C MET A 1 -6.18 37.63 32.01
N LYS A 2 -6.82 37.53 30.82
CA LYS A 2 -6.63 36.40 29.87
C LYS A 2 -5.38 36.48 28.97
N VAL A 3 -4.74 37.64 28.88
CA VAL A 3 -3.61 37.90 27.95
C VAL A 3 -2.28 37.40 28.55
N GLN A 4 -2.02 37.70 29.83
CA GLN A 4 -0.79 37.29 30.54
C GLN A 4 -0.59 35.76 30.61
N GLY A 5 -1.67 34.97 30.67
CA GLY A 5 -1.58 33.51 30.66
C GLY A 5 -1.22 32.90 29.30
N LYS A 6 -1.54 33.57 28.19
CA LYS A 6 -1.17 33.13 26.84
C LYS A 6 0.30 33.42 26.54
N ASP A 7 0.80 34.59 26.98
CA ASP A 7 2.19 35.00 26.77
C ASP A 7 3.17 34.17 27.62
N ALA A 8 2.82 33.85 28.87
CA ALA A 8 3.61 32.95 29.71
C ALA A 8 3.67 31.51 29.16
N GLY A 9 2.56 31.04 28.56
CA GLY A 9 2.51 29.72 27.91
C GLY A 9 3.40 29.64 26.67
N LEU A 10 3.40 30.66 25.82
CA LEU A 10 4.27 30.69 24.63
C LEU A 10 5.76 30.75 25.01
N ASN A 11 6.12 31.52 26.03
CA ASN A 11 7.50 31.59 26.53
C ASN A 11 8.01 30.23 27.02
N PHE A 12 7.19 29.48 27.76
CA PHE A 12 7.51 28.11 28.18
C PHE A 12 7.76 27.18 26.98
N LEU A 13 6.92 27.24 25.95
CA LEU A 13 7.09 26.43 24.73
C LEU A 13 8.38 26.79 23.99
N LEU A 14 8.71 28.08 23.89
CA LEU A 14 9.95 28.55 23.25
C LEU A 14 11.20 28.08 23.99
N GLU A 15 11.20 28.11 25.33
CA GLU A 15 12.31 27.62 26.15
C GLU A 15 12.55 26.10 25.99
N LYS A 16 11.49 25.33 25.71
CA LYS A 16 11.53 23.86 25.60
C LYS A 16 11.43 23.33 24.17
N GLN A 17 11.54 24.19 23.16
CA GLN A 17 11.34 23.89 21.74
C GLN A 17 12.26 22.79 21.16
N ALA A 18 13.31 22.39 21.86
CA ALA A 18 14.18 21.29 21.46
C ALA A 18 13.49 19.91 21.61
N MET A 19 12.48 19.82 22.48
CA MET A 19 11.67 18.61 22.67
C MET A 19 10.69 18.43 21.50
N PRO A 20 10.59 17.23 20.89
CA PRO A 20 9.77 17.03 19.70
C PRO A 20 8.30 17.42 19.86
N ASP A 21 7.68 17.03 20.99
CA ASP A 21 6.26 17.28 21.24
C ASP A 21 5.98 18.77 21.43
N ILE A 22 6.84 19.46 22.18
CA ILE A 22 6.78 20.92 22.35
C ILE A 22 6.98 21.64 21.01
N LYS A 23 7.89 21.16 20.16
CA LYS A 23 8.08 21.71 18.82
C LYS A 23 6.82 21.55 17.96
N LYS A 24 6.14 20.39 18.02
CA LYS A 24 4.87 20.16 17.31
C LYS A 24 3.76 21.08 17.82
N GLU A 25 3.64 21.27 19.14
CA GLU A 25 2.70 22.23 19.72
C GLU A 25 2.98 23.67 19.25
N LEU A 26 4.25 24.06 19.21
CA LEU A 26 4.67 25.37 18.74
C LEU A 26 4.35 25.57 17.24
N ILE A 27 4.53 24.53 16.41
CA ILE A 27 4.11 24.55 15.00
C ILE A 27 2.59 24.78 14.90
N GLN A 28 1.78 24.04 15.66
CA GLN A 28 0.32 24.19 15.67
C GLN A 28 -0.13 25.58 16.14
N HIS A 29 0.59 26.15 17.12
CA HIS A 29 0.38 27.53 17.54
C HIS A 29 0.61 28.50 16.37
N TYR A 30 1.72 28.38 15.64
CA TYR A 30 2.01 29.25 14.51
C TYR A 30 1.06 29.05 13.33
N ILE A 31 0.61 27.82 13.05
CA ILE A 31 -0.46 27.56 12.06
C ILE A 31 -1.73 28.32 12.46
N SER A 32 -2.15 28.20 13.72
CA SER A 32 -3.35 28.87 14.24
C SER A 32 -3.24 30.40 14.20
N ALA A 33 -2.04 30.92 14.43
CA ALA A 33 -1.72 32.34 14.31
C ALA A 33 -1.51 32.81 12.87
N ARG A 34 -1.60 31.92 11.87
CA ARG A 34 -1.27 32.16 10.45
C ARG A 34 0.16 32.63 10.20
N ASP A 35 1.09 32.39 11.13
CA ASP A 35 2.53 32.56 10.93
C ASP A 35 3.10 31.31 10.24
N PHE A 36 2.69 31.12 8.98
CA PHE A 36 3.05 29.92 8.21
C PHE A 36 4.56 29.82 7.94
N HIS A 37 5.26 30.95 7.89
CA HIS A 37 6.71 30.98 7.74
C HIS A 37 7.40 30.26 8.89
N LYS A 38 7.10 30.63 10.14
CA LYS A 38 7.69 29.96 11.31
C LYS A 38 7.22 28.52 11.46
N ALA A 39 5.94 28.25 11.19
CA ALA A 39 5.40 26.89 11.22
C ALA A 39 6.18 25.97 10.26
N LYS A 40 6.40 26.43 9.01
CA LYS A 40 7.16 25.71 7.99
C LYS A 40 8.61 25.51 8.42
N GLN A 41 9.28 26.57 8.86
CA GLN A 41 10.67 26.52 9.29
C GLN A 41 10.87 25.45 10.38
N LEU A 42 10.07 25.49 11.45
CA LEU A 42 10.20 24.55 12.56
C LEU A 42 9.90 23.11 12.15
N ALA A 43 8.93 22.91 11.26
CA ALA A 43 8.56 21.59 10.76
C ALA A 43 9.64 21.01 9.83
N GLU A 44 10.24 21.81 8.93
CA GLU A 44 11.35 21.38 8.07
C GLU A 44 12.59 21.04 8.90
N GLU A 45 12.93 21.87 9.90
CA GLU A 45 14.01 21.57 10.86
C GLU A 45 13.75 20.24 11.58
N GLY A 46 12.52 19.99 12.04
CA GLY A 46 12.13 18.74 12.68
C GLY A 46 12.28 17.55 11.74
N TYR A 47 11.74 17.65 10.52
CA TYR A 47 11.87 16.61 9.50
C TYR A 47 13.34 16.24 9.24
N HIS A 48 14.18 17.22 8.92
CA HIS A 48 15.59 16.97 8.57
C HIS A 48 16.40 16.45 9.75
N LYS A 49 16.16 16.95 10.97
CA LYS A 49 16.85 16.50 12.18
C LYS A 49 16.61 15.01 12.47
N TYR A 50 15.38 14.55 12.29
CA TYR A 50 14.98 13.20 12.68
C TYR A 50 14.99 12.19 11.53
N LEU A 51 15.19 12.63 10.28
CA LEU A 51 15.04 11.82 9.07
C LEU A 51 15.76 10.47 9.15
N THR A 52 17.00 10.46 9.64
CA THR A 52 17.81 9.23 9.71
C THR A 52 17.61 8.48 11.02
N ALA A 53 17.57 9.19 12.15
CA ALA A 53 17.60 8.59 13.49
C ALA A 53 16.22 8.10 13.95
N LEU A 54 15.16 8.86 13.65
CA LEU A 54 13.78 8.59 14.05
C LEU A 54 12.82 8.86 12.88
N PRO A 55 12.81 8.02 11.83
CA PRO A 55 12.05 8.29 10.61
C PRO A 55 10.54 8.48 10.84
N GLY A 56 9.95 7.73 11.78
CA GLY A 56 8.53 7.92 12.14
C GLY A 56 8.24 9.32 12.68
N LEU A 57 9.14 9.85 13.52
CA LEU A 57 9.03 11.21 14.04
C LEU A 57 9.27 12.25 12.93
N ALA A 58 10.20 12.01 12.01
CA ALA A 58 10.38 12.85 10.84
C ALA A 58 9.10 12.92 10.00
N ILE A 59 8.43 11.79 9.77
CA ILE A 59 7.16 11.78 9.02
C ILE A 59 6.07 12.55 9.78
N ASP A 60 6.03 12.51 11.11
CA ASP A 60 5.08 13.35 11.85
C ASP A 60 5.30 14.86 11.61
N PHE A 61 6.56 15.29 11.47
CA PHE A 61 6.86 16.67 11.07
C PHE A 61 6.47 16.93 9.60
N ALA A 62 6.64 15.96 8.71
CA ALA A 62 6.13 16.05 7.33
C ALA A 62 4.59 16.21 7.29
N LYS A 63 3.84 15.55 8.19
CA LYS A 63 2.38 15.77 8.32
C LYS A 63 2.06 17.22 8.69
N GLN A 64 2.86 17.85 9.55
CA GLN A 64 2.68 19.28 9.85
C GLN A 64 2.91 20.15 8.62
N LEU A 65 3.85 19.79 7.75
CA LEU A 65 4.13 20.51 6.51
C LEU A 65 2.99 20.36 5.49
N VAL A 66 2.32 19.21 5.47
CA VAL A 66 1.07 19.03 4.71
C VAL A 66 -0.01 20.00 5.21
N LEU A 67 -0.23 20.08 6.52
CA LEU A 67 -1.22 21.00 7.11
C LEU A 67 -0.93 22.48 6.80
N VAL A 68 0.35 22.88 6.86
CA VAL A 68 0.75 24.25 6.48
C VAL A 68 0.44 24.50 5.01
N ALA A 69 0.80 23.56 4.12
CA ALA A 69 0.55 23.68 2.68
C ALA A 69 -0.95 23.78 2.36
N GLU A 70 -1.80 23.00 3.04
CA GLU A 70 -3.27 23.11 2.94
C GLU A 70 -3.75 24.50 3.33
N CYS A 71 -3.32 25.02 4.48
CA CYS A 71 -3.74 26.33 4.97
C CYS A 71 -3.34 27.46 4.02
N GLN A 72 -2.25 27.30 3.29
CA GLN A 72 -1.74 28.27 2.32
C GLN A 72 -2.29 28.06 0.90
N ASN A 73 -3.06 26.99 0.64
CA ASN A 73 -3.39 26.52 -0.71
C ASN A 73 -2.14 26.34 -1.59
N ASP A 74 -1.02 25.93 -1.00
CA ASP A 74 0.23 25.65 -1.72
C ASP A 74 0.19 24.19 -2.24
N HIS A 75 -0.38 24.01 -3.43
CA HIS A 75 -0.54 22.70 -4.03
C HIS A 75 0.80 21.99 -4.28
N LEU A 76 1.86 22.72 -4.64
CA LEU A 76 3.19 22.13 -4.87
C LEU A 76 3.77 21.56 -3.57
N ALA A 77 3.70 22.32 -2.48
CA ALA A 77 4.14 21.84 -1.17
C ALA A 77 3.27 20.69 -0.67
N LEU A 78 1.95 20.73 -0.92
CA LEU A 78 1.03 19.67 -0.54
C LEU A 78 1.35 18.36 -1.26
N ILE A 79 1.62 18.38 -2.57
CA ILE A 79 2.06 17.19 -3.32
C ILE A 79 3.40 16.67 -2.79
N LYS A 80 4.38 17.56 -2.57
CA LYS A 80 5.71 17.18 -2.07
C LYS A 80 5.62 16.47 -0.71
N TRP A 81 5.00 17.10 0.27
CA TRP A 81 4.95 16.56 1.63
C TRP A 81 3.93 15.44 1.78
N GLY A 82 2.82 15.49 1.03
CA GLY A 82 1.85 14.41 0.94
C GLY A 82 2.48 13.12 0.40
N THR A 83 3.37 13.24 -0.59
CA THR A 83 4.14 12.10 -1.13
C THR A 83 5.05 11.50 -0.07
N VAL A 84 5.79 12.34 0.67
CA VAL A 84 6.66 11.87 1.77
C VAL A 84 5.85 11.11 2.83
N VAL A 85 4.69 11.63 3.22
CA VAL A 85 3.85 10.98 4.23
C VAL A 85 3.23 9.69 3.69
N PHE A 86 2.71 9.72 2.46
CA PHE A 86 2.10 8.56 1.81
C PHE A 86 3.11 7.40 1.67
N LEU A 87 4.32 7.67 1.17
CA LEU A 87 5.36 6.67 1.05
C LEU A 87 5.90 6.20 2.41
N GLY A 88 5.75 7.01 3.45
CA GLY A 88 6.11 6.67 4.82
C GLY A 88 5.16 5.67 5.49
N TRP A 89 3.85 5.82 5.30
CA TRP A 89 2.84 5.04 6.05
C TRP A 89 1.87 4.22 5.18
N GLY A 90 1.74 4.52 3.89
CA GLY A 90 0.74 3.94 3.00
C GLY A 90 -0.69 4.43 3.26
N ASP A 91 -0.84 5.61 3.86
CA ASP A 91 -2.14 6.19 4.20
C ASP A 91 -2.78 6.90 3.00
N PHE A 92 -3.84 6.30 2.46
CA PHE A 92 -4.55 6.78 1.27
C PHE A 92 -5.34 8.08 1.49
N ASP A 93 -5.48 8.57 2.72
CA ASP A 93 -6.06 9.89 2.94
C ASP A 93 -5.18 10.99 2.32
N TYR A 94 -3.85 10.87 2.44
CA TYR A 94 -2.90 11.79 1.79
C TYR A 94 -2.90 11.64 0.27
N TYR A 95 -3.08 10.43 -0.24
CA TYR A 95 -3.26 10.20 -1.68
C TYR A 95 -4.51 10.94 -2.21
N ASN A 96 -5.65 10.77 -1.54
CA ASN A 96 -6.91 11.43 -1.90
C ASN A 96 -6.85 12.94 -1.74
N GLN A 97 -6.10 13.43 -0.75
CA GLN A 97 -5.87 14.85 -0.55
C GLN A 97 -5.04 15.45 -1.70
N MET A 98 -3.92 14.81 -2.07
CA MET A 98 -3.10 15.21 -3.21
C MET A 98 -3.90 15.19 -4.51
N LYS A 99 -4.71 14.16 -4.74
CA LYS A 99 -5.58 14.04 -5.93
C LYS A 99 -6.58 15.19 -6.06
N ARG A 100 -7.11 15.68 -4.93
CA ARG A 100 -8.04 16.83 -4.91
C ARG A 100 -7.37 18.18 -5.10
N ALA A 101 -6.06 18.27 -4.85
CA ALA A 101 -5.32 19.53 -4.86
C ALA A 101 -4.84 19.95 -6.25
N VAL A 102 -4.86 19.06 -7.24
CA VAL A 102 -4.37 19.34 -8.60
C VAL A 102 -5.40 18.92 -9.65
N ASP A 103 -5.29 19.50 -10.84
CA ASP A 103 -6.12 19.10 -11.97
C ASP A 103 -5.77 17.69 -12.47
N ALA A 104 -6.65 17.11 -13.28
CA ALA A 104 -6.50 15.74 -13.78
C ALA A 104 -5.20 15.51 -14.57
N GLN A 105 -4.73 16.50 -15.35
CA GLN A 105 -3.52 16.35 -16.15
C GLN A 105 -2.27 16.35 -15.27
N SER A 106 -2.21 17.27 -14.30
CA SER A 106 -1.15 17.31 -13.30
C SER A 106 -1.13 16.05 -12.42
N TRP A 107 -2.32 15.51 -12.09
CA TRP A 107 -2.46 14.30 -11.28
C TRP A 107 -1.82 13.08 -11.93
N LEU A 108 -1.92 12.93 -13.26
CA LEU A 108 -1.29 11.81 -13.98
C LEU A 108 0.21 11.71 -13.69
N LYS A 109 0.91 12.85 -13.69
CA LYS A 109 2.34 12.90 -13.38
C LYS A 109 2.62 12.51 -11.93
N VAL A 110 1.80 12.99 -10.99
CA VAL A 110 1.92 12.63 -9.58
C VAL A 110 1.77 11.12 -9.39
N VAL A 111 0.78 10.51 -10.03
CA VAL A 111 0.57 9.05 -10.01
C VAL A 111 1.78 8.31 -10.58
N ASP A 112 2.30 8.74 -11.73
CA ASP A 112 3.48 8.10 -12.34
C ASP A 112 4.69 8.17 -11.41
N ASP A 113 4.92 9.30 -10.73
CA ASP A 113 6.02 9.45 -9.79
C ASP A 113 5.79 8.61 -8.52
N LEU A 114 4.57 8.56 -7.98
CA LEU A 114 4.22 7.65 -6.88
C LEU A 114 4.44 6.18 -7.24
N LEU A 115 4.09 5.76 -8.45
CA LEU A 115 4.31 4.38 -8.92
C LEU A 115 5.78 4.02 -9.09
N LYS A 116 6.64 5.00 -9.39
CA LYS A 116 8.10 4.83 -9.44
C LYS A 116 8.70 4.74 -8.03
N GLU A 117 8.24 5.57 -7.10
CA GLU A 117 8.80 5.63 -5.75
C GLU A 117 8.26 4.50 -4.83
N THR A 118 7.03 4.03 -5.08
CA THR A 118 6.44 2.90 -4.32
C THR A 118 7.24 1.62 -4.50
N GLY A 119 7.61 0.99 -3.38
CA GLY A 119 8.46 -0.21 -3.35
C GLY A 119 9.97 0.07 -3.35
N HIS A 120 10.42 1.32 -3.53
CA HIS A 120 11.81 1.70 -3.28
C HIS A 120 11.98 2.09 -1.80
N ASN A 121 12.88 1.42 -1.08
CA ASN A 121 13.26 1.73 0.31
C ASN A 121 12.13 1.70 1.39
N SER A 122 10.96 1.14 1.10
CA SER A 122 9.88 1.09 2.10
C SER A 122 10.17 0.05 3.18
N ARG A 123 10.52 0.50 4.40
CA ARG A 123 10.53 -0.35 5.61
C ARG A 123 9.10 -0.76 6.06
N HIS A 124 8.07 -0.20 5.42
CA HIS A 124 6.67 -0.41 5.75
C HIS A 124 5.99 -1.26 4.66
N PRO A 125 5.40 -2.43 5.02
CA PRO A 125 4.71 -3.31 4.06
C PRO A 125 3.59 -2.60 3.28
N HIS A 126 2.92 -1.63 3.91
CA HIS A 126 1.82 -0.87 3.32
C HIS A 126 2.26 0.14 2.25
N ALA A 127 3.53 0.56 2.20
CA ALA A 127 4.08 1.41 1.14
C ALA A 127 4.79 0.63 0.02
N GLY A 128 4.68 -0.71 0.07
CA GLY A 128 5.26 -1.63 -0.90
C GLY A 128 4.28 -2.03 -2.01
N ILE A 129 4.29 -3.32 -2.34
CA ILE A 129 3.51 -3.87 -3.45
C ILE A 129 1.99 -3.65 -3.31
N TYR A 130 1.44 -3.66 -2.10
CA TYR A 130 0.00 -3.45 -1.84
C TYR A 130 -0.46 -2.04 -2.18
N ALA A 131 0.26 -0.99 -1.73
CA ALA A 131 -0.06 0.38 -2.13
C ALA A 131 0.06 0.56 -3.64
N LYS A 132 1.09 -0.03 -4.26
CA LYS A 132 1.26 0.02 -5.72
C LYS A 132 0.08 -0.62 -6.44
N ALA A 133 -0.37 -1.80 -6.00
CA ALA A 133 -1.54 -2.48 -6.55
C ALA A 133 -2.83 -1.63 -6.38
N GLN A 134 -3.01 -1.03 -5.21
CA GLN A 134 -4.16 -0.19 -4.93
C GLN A 134 -4.17 1.09 -5.77
N ILE A 135 -3.03 1.77 -5.96
CA ILE A 135 -2.90 2.93 -6.88
C ILE A 135 -3.29 2.50 -8.30
N LEU A 136 -2.75 1.40 -8.81
CA LEU A 136 -3.05 0.92 -10.16
C LEU A 136 -4.53 0.60 -10.34
N SER A 137 -5.17 0.02 -9.31
CA SER A 137 -6.62 -0.24 -9.29
C SER A 137 -7.44 1.07 -9.31
N LEU A 138 -7.13 2.01 -8.42
CA LEU A 138 -7.81 3.31 -8.33
C LEU A 138 -7.70 4.16 -9.60
N GLU A 139 -6.58 4.02 -10.31
CA GLU A 139 -6.31 4.74 -11.57
C GLU A 139 -6.69 3.91 -12.81
N ASN A 140 -7.38 2.77 -12.63
CA ASN A 140 -7.83 1.88 -13.70
C ASN A 140 -6.71 1.42 -14.66
N ARG A 141 -5.48 1.26 -14.15
CA ARG A 141 -4.30 0.78 -14.89
C ARG A 141 -4.21 -0.74 -14.82
N LEU A 142 -5.27 -1.41 -15.29
CA LEU A 142 -5.42 -2.88 -15.19
C LEU A 142 -4.25 -3.68 -15.82
N PRO A 143 -3.69 -3.30 -16.99
CA PRO A 143 -2.53 -4.02 -17.55
C PRO A 143 -1.30 -3.97 -16.63
N ASP A 144 -1.05 -2.82 -16.02
CA ASP A 144 0.06 -2.63 -15.09
C ASP A 144 -0.19 -3.39 -13.78
N LEU A 145 -1.43 -3.40 -13.28
CA LEU A 145 -1.83 -4.19 -12.10
C LEU A 145 -1.64 -5.69 -12.34
N TYR A 146 -2.09 -6.18 -13.49
CA TYR A 146 -1.92 -7.58 -13.88
C TYR A 146 -0.44 -7.95 -13.99
N LYS A 147 0.39 -7.07 -14.58
CA LYS A 147 1.85 -7.26 -14.65
C LYS A 147 2.49 -7.29 -13.26
N LEU A 148 2.06 -6.39 -12.36
CA LEU A 148 2.54 -6.34 -10.99
C LEU A 148 2.24 -7.66 -10.27
N ILE A 149 1.03 -8.18 -10.40
CA ILE A 149 0.62 -9.45 -9.78
C ILE A 149 1.39 -10.64 -10.37
N THR A 150 1.52 -10.71 -11.70
CA THR A 150 2.12 -11.89 -12.35
C THR A 150 3.64 -11.96 -12.22
N SER A 151 4.30 -10.82 -12.04
CA SER A 151 5.76 -10.73 -11.99
C SER A 151 6.34 -10.76 -10.57
N ASN A 152 5.49 -10.87 -9.53
CA ASN A 152 5.93 -10.86 -8.14
C ASN A 152 5.64 -12.18 -7.41
N PRO A 153 6.56 -12.68 -6.56
CA PRO A 153 6.34 -13.89 -5.76
C PRO A 153 5.11 -13.82 -4.83
N GLU A 154 4.76 -12.62 -4.37
CA GLU A 154 3.59 -12.34 -3.52
C GLU A 154 2.29 -12.14 -4.31
N GLY A 155 2.35 -12.23 -5.65
CA GLY A 155 1.23 -11.97 -6.54
C GLY A 155 -0.03 -12.77 -6.25
N TYR A 156 0.13 -14.03 -5.83
CA TYR A 156 -1.01 -14.87 -5.46
C TYR A 156 -1.81 -14.28 -4.27
N SER A 157 -1.15 -13.67 -3.29
CA SER A 157 -1.82 -13.04 -2.15
C SER A 157 -2.66 -11.84 -2.60
N LEU A 158 -2.10 -10.98 -3.45
CA LEU A 158 -2.78 -9.82 -4.02
C LEU A 158 -3.95 -10.19 -4.92
N LEU A 159 -3.83 -11.28 -5.68
CA LEU A 159 -4.85 -11.70 -6.64
C LEU A 159 -6.22 -11.87 -5.99
N SER A 160 -6.29 -12.28 -4.72
CA SER A 160 -7.56 -12.45 -4.01
C SER A 160 -8.39 -11.16 -3.94
N GLU A 161 -7.75 -10.00 -3.86
CA GLU A 161 -8.41 -8.68 -3.79
C GLU A 161 -8.82 -8.18 -5.19
N TYR A 162 -8.00 -8.47 -6.20
CA TYR A 162 -8.15 -7.88 -7.54
C TYR A 162 -8.71 -8.85 -8.60
N GLU A 163 -8.99 -10.11 -8.26
CA GLU A 163 -9.53 -11.12 -9.18
C GLU A 163 -10.81 -10.63 -9.87
N SER A 164 -11.70 -9.97 -9.11
CA SER A 164 -13.02 -9.55 -9.62
C SER A 164 -12.93 -8.56 -10.79
N ILE A 165 -11.93 -7.68 -10.77
CA ILE A 165 -11.71 -6.66 -11.81
C ILE A 165 -10.80 -7.16 -12.93
N LEU A 166 -9.91 -8.13 -12.66
CA LEU A 166 -8.97 -8.64 -13.65
C LEU A 166 -9.49 -9.83 -14.47
N LYS A 167 -10.44 -10.60 -13.93
CA LYS A 167 -10.89 -11.86 -14.56
C LYS A 167 -11.57 -11.70 -15.91
N THR A 168 -12.07 -10.51 -16.22
CA THR A 168 -12.71 -10.23 -17.51
C THR A 168 -11.67 -10.19 -18.62
N ASP A 169 -10.56 -9.48 -18.39
CA ASP A 169 -9.55 -9.22 -19.42
C ASP A 169 -8.38 -10.23 -19.36
N TYR A 170 -8.11 -10.81 -18.18
CA TYR A 170 -6.98 -11.70 -17.95
C TYR A 170 -7.35 -13.08 -17.35
N PRO A 171 -8.43 -13.76 -17.81
CA PRO A 171 -8.88 -15.03 -17.21
C PRO A 171 -7.81 -16.13 -17.27
N GLU A 172 -7.08 -16.24 -18.38
CA GLU A 172 -6.04 -17.26 -18.58
C GLU A 172 -4.83 -17.03 -17.66
N GLY A 173 -4.44 -15.76 -17.49
CA GLY A 173 -3.38 -15.34 -16.58
C GLY A 173 -3.67 -15.71 -15.13
N ILE A 174 -4.88 -15.39 -14.67
CA ILE A 174 -5.36 -15.75 -13.33
C ILE A 174 -5.37 -17.27 -13.16
N ALA A 175 -5.87 -18.01 -14.15
CA ALA A 175 -5.85 -19.47 -14.13
C ALA A 175 -4.42 -20.02 -14.03
N LYS A 176 -3.44 -19.37 -14.66
CA LYS A 176 -2.03 -19.76 -14.56
C LYS A 176 -1.44 -19.52 -13.17
N ILE A 177 -1.79 -18.40 -12.53
CA ILE A 177 -1.36 -18.13 -11.14
C ILE A 177 -1.89 -19.21 -10.19
N TYR A 178 -3.17 -19.57 -10.31
CA TYR A 178 -3.75 -20.65 -9.49
C TYR A 178 -3.10 -22.01 -9.75
N GLU A 179 -2.81 -22.33 -11.01
CA GLU A 179 -2.09 -23.55 -11.36
C GLU A 179 -0.69 -23.59 -10.69
N THR A 180 0.07 -22.50 -10.77
CA THR A 180 1.39 -22.40 -10.13
C THR A 180 1.29 -22.58 -8.61
N GLU A 181 0.31 -21.94 -7.97
CA GLU A 181 0.11 -22.06 -6.52
C GLU A 181 -0.31 -23.48 -6.11
N ILE A 182 -1.11 -24.19 -6.93
CA ILE A 182 -1.46 -25.60 -6.71
C ILE A 182 -0.18 -26.45 -6.65
N TYR A 183 0.70 -26.32 -7.65
CA TYR A 183 1.93 -27.11 -7.69
C TYR A 183 2.87 -26.77 -6.53
N LYS A 184 3.03 -25.48 -6.21
CA LYS A 184 3.81 -25.03 -5.05
C LYS A 184 3.31 -25.62 -3.74
N LYS A 185 1.99 -25.64 -3.51
CA LYS A 185 1.40 -26.27 -2.30
C LYS A 185 1.65 -27.78 -2.24
N LEU A 186 1.76 -28.45 -3.38
CA LEU A 186 1.98 -29.89 -3.45
C LEU A 186 3.43 -30.34 -3.23
N GLU A 187 4.39 -29.43 -3.32
CA GLU A 187 5.82 -29.66 -3.05
C GLU A 187 6.13 -29.90 -1.57
N GLY A 188 5.25 -29.46 -0.65
CA GLY A 188 5.42 -29.66 0.78
C GLY A 188 5.41 -31.14 1.21
N TYR A 189 6.13 -31.44 2.29
CA TYR A 189 6.09 -32.73 2.98
C TYR A 189 4.96 -32.74 4.03
N ASN A 190 4.38 -33.91 4.31
CA ASN A 190 3.32 -34.09 5.32
C ASN A 190 2.07 -33.20 5.14
N LEU A 191 1.54 -33.15 3.91
CA LEU A 191 0.35 -32.36 3.61
C LEU A 191 -0.90 -32.97 4.26
N GLY A 192 -1.58 -32.16 5.07
CA GLY A 192 -2.87 -32.52 5.67
C GLY A 192 -4.05 -32.29 4.74
N ARG A 193 -5.22 -32.84 5.11
CA ARG A 193 -6.47 -32.75 4.33
C ARG A 193 -6.91 -31.32 4.01
N SER A 194 -6.65 -30.38 4.92
CA SER A 194 -6.93 -28.96 4.70
C SER A 194 -6.24 -28.40 3.46
N LEU A 195 -4.97 -28.77 3.22
CA LEU A 195 -4.23 -28.25 2.07
C LEU A 195 -4.75 -28.82 0.75
N TYR A 196 -5.18 -30.09 0.74
CA TYR A 196 -5.84 -30.69 -0.42
C TYR A 196 -7.19 -30.03 -0.73
N GLN A 197 -7.95 -29.65 0.30
CA GLN A 197 -9.18 -28.89 0.12
C GLN A 197 -8.92 -27.51 -0.48
N ASP A 198 -7.84 -26.84 -0.07
CA ASP A 198 -7.42 -25.57 -0.66
C ASP A 198 -7.00 -25.73 -2.12
N ILE A 199 -6.25 -26.79 -2.47
CA ILE A 199 -5.91 -27.13 -3.85
C ILE A 199 -7.19 -27.34 -4.69
N CYS A 200 -8.15 -28.10 -4.18
CA CYS A 200 -9.42 -28.32 -4.85
C CYS A 200 -10.24 -27.03 -4.99
N ARG A 201 -10.14 -26.10 -4.03
CA ARG A 201 -10.74 -24.77 -4.13
C ARG A 201 -10.12 -23.98 -5.28
N LEU A 202 -8.80 -24.04 -5.46
CA LEU A 202 -8.11 -23.40 -6.58
C LEU A 202 -8.52 -23.98 -7.93
N LEU A 203 -8.61 -25.31 -8.04
CA LEU A 203 -9.12 -25.97 -9.26
C LEU A 203 -10.54 -25.52 -9.60
N ARG A 204 -11.44 -25.43 -8.60
CA ARG A 204 -12.79 -24.90 -8.81
C ARG A 204 -12.79 -23.43 -9.24
N ARG A 205 -11.84 -22.60 -8.79
CA ARG A 205 -11.69 -21.23 -9.29
C ARG A 205 -11.27 -21.21 -10.76
N ILE A 206 -10.30 -22.03 -11.16
CA ILE A 206 -9.90 -22.19 -12.58
C ILE A 206 -11.10 -22.62 -13.43
N LYS A 207 -11.92 -23.56 -12.97
CA LYS A 207 -13.16 -24.00 -13.63
C LYS A 207 -14.14 -22.85 -13.82
N LYS A 208 -14.34 -22.01 -12.80
CA LYS A 208 -15.22 -20.83 -12.84
C LYS A 208 -14.73 -19.74 -13.80
N LEU A 209 -13.44 -19.71 -14.11
CA LEU A 209 -12.87 -18.82 -15.13
C LEU A 209 -13.09 -19.34 -16.57
N GLY A 210 -13.75 -20.49 -16.75
CA GLY A 210 -14.05 -21.08 -18.06
C GLY A 210 -13.08 -22.19 -18.49
N PHE A 211 -12.04 -22.49 -17.71
CA PHE A 211 -10.99 -23.45 -18.10
C PHE A 211 -11.25 -24.87 -17.60
N SER A 212 -12.44 -25.43 -17.87
CA SER A 212 -12.83 -26.77 -17.42
C SER A 212 -11.93 -27.88 -17.97
N GLU A 213 -11.49 -27.77 -19.22
CA GLU A 213 -10.56 -28.73 -19.84
C GLU A 213 -9.21 -28.72 -19.13
N LYS A 214 -8.70 -27.53 -18.77
CA LYS A 214 -7.45 -27.37 -18.02
C LYS A 214 -7.53 -28.03 -16.64
N VAL A 215 -8.65 -27.87 -15.94
CA VAL A 215 -8.88 -28.53 -14.64
C VAL A 215 -8.85 -30.05 -14.78
N THR A 216 -9.46 -30.58 -15.84
CA THR A 216 -9.47 -32.02 -16.13
C THR A 216 -8.05 -32.53 -16.37
N ALA A 217 -7.26 -31.82 -17.18
CA ALA A 217 -5.86 -32.17 -17.44
C ALA A 217 -4.99 -32.14 -16.17
N ILE A 218 -5.12 -31.08 -15.35
CA ILE A 218 -4.40 -30.99 -14.07
C ILE A 218 -4.83 -32.16 -13.16
N GLY A 219 -6.13 -32.45 -13.04
CA GLY A 219 -6.64 -33.56 -12.23
C GLY A 219 -6.03 -34.91 -12.62
N MET A 220 -5.98 -35.23 -13.91
CA MET A 220 -5.35 -36.47 -14.41
C MET A 220 -3.85 -36.54 -14.11
N GLN A 221 -3.13 -35.43 -14.29
CA GLN A 221 -1.71 -35.33 -13.95
C GLN A 221 -1.45 -35.56 -12.45
N LEU A 222 -2.28 -34.95 -11.59
CA LEU A 222 -2.17 -35.11 -10.14
C LEU A 222 -2.49 -36.54 -9.70
N GLN A 223 -3.52 -37.17 -10.27
CA GLN A 223 -3.86 -38.57 -10.00
C GLN A 223 -2.72 -39.52 -10.35
N THR A 224 -2.04 -39.28 -11.48
CA THR A 224 -0.92 -40.10 -11.95
C THR A 224 0.33 -39.90 -11.11
N ARG A 225 0.62 -38.66 -10.71
CA ARG A 225 1.84 -38.30 -9.97
C ARG A 225 1.77 -38.66 -8.49
N TYR A 226 0.58 -38.61 -7.88
CA TYR A 226 0.38 -38.76 -6.44
C TYR A 226 -0.50 -39.95 -6.08
N THR A 227 -0.26 -41.10 -6.71
CA THR A 227 -0.99 -42.37 -6.45
C THR A 227 -0.88 -42.82 -4.98
N ASN A 228 0.19 -42.43 -4.29
CA ASN A 228 0.44 -42.72 -2.88
C ASN A 228 -0.23 -41.75 -1.90
N ARG A 229 -1.05 -40.79 -2.36
CA ARG A 229 -1.75 -39.80 -1.52
C ARG A 229 -3.27 -40.00 -1.59
N PRO A 230 -3.86 -41.02 -0.94
CA PRO A 230 -5.28 -41.36 -1.09
C PRO A 230 -6.22 -40.22 -0.66
N ALA A 231 -5.86 -39.44 0.36
CA ALA A 231 -6.64 -38.27 0.77
C ALA A 231 -6.70 -37.17 -0.29
N LEU A 232 -5.65 -36.99 -1.10
CA LEU A 232 -5.67 -36.06 -2.22
C LEU A 232 -6.60 -36.58 -3.33
N LEU A 233 -6.53 -37.87 -3.65
CA LEU A 233 -7.37 -38.49 -4.69
C LEU A 233 -8.86 -38.41 -4.35
N ASP A 234 -9.23 -38.63 -3.08
CA ASP A 234 -10.60 -38.45 -2.58
C ASP A 234 -11.09 -37.01 -2.78
N GLU A 235 -10.28 -36.01 -2.43
CA GLU A 235 -10.66 -34.60 -2.61
C GLU A 235 -10.76 -34.22 -4.10
N LEU A 236 -9.83 -34.70 -4.96
CA LEU A 236 -9.85 -34.44 -6.40
C LEU A 236 -11.10 -34.99 -7.10
N SER A 237 -11.69 -36.07 -6.60
CA SER A 237 -12.95 -36.63 -7.14
C SER A 237 -14.16 -35.69 -7.00
N ARG A 238 -14.03 -34.61 -6.21
CA ARG A 238 -15.11 -33.68 -5.83
C ARG A 238 -14.99 -32.30 -6.47
N VAL A 239 -14.20 -32.16 -7.55
CA VAL A 239 -13.84 -30.89 -8.21
C VAL A 239 -14.64 -30.62 -9.49
#